data_AF-A0A5B1R5C3-F1
#
_entry.id   AF-A0A5B1R5C3-F1
#
_cell.length_a   1.000
_cell.length_b   1.000
_cell.length_c   1.000
_cell.angle_alpha   90.00
_cell.angle_beta   90.00
_cell.angle_gamma   90.00
#
_symmetry.space_group_name_H-M   'P 1'
#
loop_
_entity.id
_entity.type
_entity.pdbx_description
1 polymer ?
#
loop_
_entity_poly.entity_id
_entity_poly.type
_entity_poly.pdbx_seq_one_letter_code
_entity_poly.pdbx_strand_id
1 'polypeptide(L)'
;MASLHWHFAYVYDCNCQTHRLVEPNAPTGSKMPQTSWLGESAHMYSQYMSARPCIPLDINGLPSYSYRYYALRLEHQEIMKTIRANGQQLQDGSIDIFQFGALDDYWMDKARAVSEQMQEETRMGPQTPEEVLQTWGYSAEQAALMFRQILDMQLESRVRSQCHLYKRNVQGH
;
A
#
# COMPACT_ATOMS: atom_id res chain seq x y z
N MET A 1 43.38 -7.89 15.85
CA MET A 1 42.24 -8.53 15.16
C MET A 1 40.97 -7.98 15.79
N ALA A 2 40.38 -6.95 15.17
CA ALA A 2 39.18 -6.29 15.68
C ALA A 2 37.94 -7.01 15.14
N SER A 3 37.09 -7.46 16.05
CA SER A 3 35.81 -8.11 15.73
C SER A 3 34.79 -7.04 15.36
N LEU A 4 34.41 -6.98 14.08
CA LEU A 4 33.34 -6.10 13.60
C LEU A 4 32.01 -6.85 13.73
N HIS A 5 31.31 -6.57 14.82
CA HIS A 5 29.93 -7.01 15.04
C HIS A 5 29.00 -6.15 14.17
N TRP A 6 28.55 -6.68 13.02
CA TRP A 6 27.51 -6.06 12.20
C TRP A 6 26.15 -6.66 12.55
N HIS A 7 25.36 -5.95 13.36
CA HIS A 7 23.96 -6.28 13.61
C HIS A 7 23.10 -5.84 12.42
N PHE A 8 22.78 -6.76 11.51
CA PHE A 8 21.68 -6.59 10.57
C PHE A 8 20.38 -7.03 11.24
N ALA A 9 19.62 -6.07 11.76
CA ALA A 9 18.20 -6.23 12.00
C ALA A 9 17.46 -5.35 11.00
N TYR A 10 16.56 -5.92 10.20
CA TYR A 10 15.14 -5.58 10.11
C TYR A 10 14.48 -6.44 9.03
N VAL A 11 13.46 -7.18 9.49
CA VAL A 11 12.52 -7.99 8.73
C VAL A 11 11.35 -7.11 8.28
N TYR A 12 10.87 -7.27 7.05
CA TYR A 12 9.44 -7.41 6.73
C TYR A 12 9.31 -7.91 5.28
N ASP A 13 9.03 -9.21 5.13
CA ASP A 13 8.62 -9.83 3.87
C ASP A 13 7.14 -9.52 3.62
N CYS A 14 6.84 -8.88 2.47
CA CYS A 14 5.49 -8.87 1.91
C CYS A 14 5.44 -9.85 0.75
N ASN A 15 4.85 -11.02 1.02
CA ASN A 15 4.66 -12.10 0.07
C ASN A 15 3.34 -11.87 -0.68
N CYS A 16 3.39 -11.47 -1.95
CA CYS A 16 2.20 -11.37 -2.80
C CYS A 16 2.08 -12.65 -3.63
N GLN A 17 1.25 -13.58 -3.15
CA GLN A 17 0.86 -14.78 -3.90
C GLN A 17 -0.14 -14.42 -5.01
N THR A 18 0.22 -14.78 -6.23
CA THR A 18 -0.57 -14.64 -7.45
C THR A 18 -1.72 -15.66 -7.46
N HIS A 19 -2.95 -15.24 -7.18
CA HIS A 19 -4.13 -16.08 -7.41
C HIS A 19 -4.52 -16.04 -8.90
N ARG A 20 -4.48 -17.20 -9.57
CA ARG A 20 -5.03 -17.41 -10.92
C ARG A 20 -6.55 -17.25 -10.88
N LEU A 21 -7.08 -16.43 -11.79
CA LEU A 21 -8.50 -16.27 -12.06
C LEU A 21 -9.06 -17.55 -12.70
N VAL A 22 -10.13 -18.10 -12.11
CA VAL A 22 -11.02 -19.08 -12.73
C VAL A 22 -12.31 -18.33 -13.08
N GLU A 23 -12.70 -18.38 -14.36
CA GLU A 23 -13.89 -17.72 -14.90
C GLU A 23 -15.20 -18.33 -14.36
N PRO A 24 -16.23 -17.52 -14.02
CA PRO A 24 -17.55 -18.01 -13.69
C PRO A 24 -18.49 -18.00 -14.91
N ASN A 25 -19.03 -19.17 -15.26
CA ASN A 25 -20.20 -19.29 -16.13
C ASN A 25 -21.49 -18.98 -15.34
N ALA A 26 -22.41 -18.24 -15.97
CA ALA A 26 -23.74 -17.88 -15.45
C ALA A 26 -24.86 -18.69 -16.18
N PRO A 27 -26.17 -18.47 -15.93
CA PRO A 27 -26.90 -18.61 -14.66
C PRO A 27 -28.24 -19.38 -14.84
N THR A 28 -28.84 -19.91 -13.77
CA THR A 28 -30.29 -20.27 -13.80
C THR A 28 -30.98 -20.00 -12.46
N GLY A 29 -31.82 -18.94 -12.48
CA GLY A 29 -33.17 -18.89 -11.91
C GLY A 29 -33.37 -19.03 -10.39
N SER A 30 -33.86 -17.97 -9.74
CA SER A 30 -35.10 -18.00 -8.96
C SER A 30 -35.48 -16.61 -8.45
N LYS A 31 -36.78 -16.36 -8.38
CA LYS A 31 -37.44 -15.09 -8.04
C LYS A 31 -37.48 -14.87 -6.53
N MET A 32 -37.13 -13.67 -6.08
CA MET A 32 -37.68 -13.09 -4.85
C MET A 32 -37.51 -11.55 -4.87
N PRO A 33 -38.52 -10.76 -4.49
CA PRO A 33 -38.39 -9.31 -4.43
C PRO A 33 -37.77 -8.94 -3.09
N GLN A 34 -36.49 -8.56 -3.09
CA GLN A 34 -35.88 -7.86 -1.96
C GLN A 34 -35.69 -6.39 -2.32
N THR A 35 -36.26 -5.56 -1.46
CA THR A 35 -36.13 -4.11 -1.36
C THR A 35 -34.68 -3.66 -1.54
N SER A 36 -34.37 -3.10 -2.70
CA SER A 36 -33.06 -2.53 -3.03
C SER A 36 -32.98 -1.07 -2.60
N TRP A 37 -32.57 -0.84 -1.37
CA TRP A 37 -31.95 0.42 -0.94
C TRP A 37 -30.72 0.03 -0.13
N LEU A 38 -29.55 -0.10 -0.78
CA LEU A 38 -28.17 -0.14 -0.19
C LEU A 38 -27.09 -0.87 -1.01
N GLY A 39 -27.33 -1.28 -2.26
CA GLY A 39 -26.39 -2.15 -2.99
C GLY A 39 -25.48 -1.51 -4.04
N GLU A 40 -25.84 -0.35 -4.59
CA GLU A 40 -25.29 0.09 -5.89
C GLU A 40 -23.98 0.89 -5.79
N SER A 41 -23.68 1.52 -4.66
CA SER A 41 -22.47 2.38 -4.55
C SER A 41 -21.18 1.56 -4.38
N ALA A 42 -21.21 0.45 -3.67
CA ALA A 42 -20.02 -0.37 -3.39
C ALA A 42 -19.50 -1.09 -4.65
N HIS A 43 -20.40 -1.45 -5.58
CA HIS A 43 -20.05 -2.19 -6.79
C HIS A 43 -19.26 -1.34 -7.80
N MET A 44 -19.52 -0.04 -7.86
CA MET A 44 -18.79 0.91 -8.71
C MET A 44 -17.33 1.08 -8.27
N TYR A 45 -17.09 1.18 -6.95
CA TYR A 45 -15.74 1.35 -6.39
C TYR A 45 -14.83 0.15 -6.66
N SER A 46 -15.38 -1.05 -6.53
CA SER A 46 -14.62 -2.28 -6.74
C SER A 46 -14.13 -2.41 -8.18
N GLN A 47 -14.95 -2.01 -9.17
CA GLN A 47 -14.57 -2.13 -10.58
C GLN A 47 -13.51 -1.10 -11.02
N TYR A 48 -13.55 0.15 -10.54
CA TYR A 48 -12.57 1.16 -10.95
C TYR A 48 -11.18 0.98 -10.33
N MET A 49 -11.11 0.43 -9.12
CA MET A 49 -9.83 0.14 -8.45
C MET A 49 -9.17 -1.16 -8.94
N SER A 50 -9.94 -2.13 -9.42
CA SER A 50 -9.44 -3.46 -9.80
C SER A 50 -8.64 -3.50 -11.11
N ALA A 51 -8.66 -2.43 -11.92
CA ALA A 51 -8.00 -2.41 -13.22
C ALA A 51 -6.57 -1.84 -13.21
N ARG A 52 -6.12 -1.21 -12.10
CA ARG A 52 -4.77 -0.63 -12.01
C ARG A 52 -3.84 -1.50 -11.14
N PRO A 53 -2.63 -1.84 -11.63
CA PRO A 53 -1.71 -2.68 -10.87
C PRO A 53 -1.36 -2.04 -9.53
N CYS A 54 -1.69 -2.75 -8.45
CA CYS A 54 -1.11 -2.65 -7.10
C CYS A 54 -0.90 -1.23 -6.54
N ILE A 55 -1.94 -0.42 -6.50
CA ILE A 55 -1.94 0.79 -5.67
C ILE A 55 -1.89 0.35 -4.20
N PRO A 56 -0.92 0.79 -3.38
CA PRO A 56 -0.87 0.48 -1.95
C PRO A 56 -1.97 1.27 -1.23
N LEU A 57 -3.05 0.59 -0.87
CA LEU A 57 -4.19 1.18 -0.20
C LEU A 57 -4.01 1.16 1.33
N ASP A 58 -4.48 2.20 2.00
CA ASP A 58 -4.60 2.28 3.45
C ASP A 58 -5.87 1.56 3.96
N ILE A 59 -6.13 1.68 5.27
CA ILE A 59 -7.33 1.11 5.91
C ILE A 59 -8.65 1.65 5.35
N ASN A 60 -8.62 2.76 4.61
CA ASN A 60 -9.77 3.44 4.04
C ASN A 60 -9.92 3.16 2.55
N GLY A 61 -9.02 2.36 1.95
CA GLY A 61 -9.04 2.10 0.51
C GLY A 61 -8.47 3.24 -0.33
N LEU A 62 -7.71 4.16 0.26
CA LEU A 62 -7.01 5.26 -0.44
C LEU A 62 -5.52 4.97 -0.56
N PRO A 63 -4.85 5.45 -1.62
CA PRO A 63 -3.39 5.35 -1.67
C PRO A 63 -2.77 6.02 -0.45
N SER A 64 -1.88 5.31 0.25
CA SER A 64 -1.28 5.84 1.48
C SER A 64 -0.26 6.96 1.24
N TYR A 65 0.28 7.05 0.03
CA TYR A 65 1.34 7.99 -0.35
C TYR A 65 1.18 8.43 -1.80
N SER A 66 1.87 9.50 -2.19
CA SER A 66 1.98 9.89 -3.60
C SER A 66 2.60 8.79 -4.45
N TYR A 67 2.29 8.78 -5.75
CA TYR A 67 2.90 7.84 -6.69
C TYR A 67 4.43 7.94 -6.70
N ARG A 68 4.97 9.17 -6.62
CA ARG A 68 6.41 9.42 -6.58
C ARG A 68 7.05 8.82 -5.33
N TYR A 69 6.45 9.05 -4.15
CA TYR A 69 6.94 8.44 -2.92
C TYR A 69 6.93 6.90 -3.02
N TYR A 70 5.86 6.34 -3.57
CA TYR A 70 5.76 4.90 -3.78
C TYR A 70 6.87 4.36 -4.69
N ALA A 71 7.16 5.03 -5.80
CA ALA A 71 8.25 4.66 -6.71
C ALA A 71 9.61 4.70 -6.00
N LEU A 72 9.89 5.75 -5.24
CA LEU A 72 11.12 5.87 -4.44
C LEU A 72 11.23 4.76 -3.40
N ARG A 73 10.12 4.39 -2.76
CA ARG A 73 10.07 3.28 -1.80
C ARG A 73 10.40 1.95 -2.47
N LEU A 74 9.90 1.70 -3.69
CA LEU A 74 10.24 0.50 -4.47
C LEU A 74 11.72 0.48 -4.83
N GLU A 75 12.28 1.61 -5.27
CA GLU A 75 13.72 1.71 -5.56
C GLU A 75 14.56 1.45 -4.30
N HIS A 76 14.19 2.06 -3.17
CA HIS A 76 14.87 1.83 -1.90
C HIS A 76 14.85 0.35 -1.50
N GLN A 77 13.70 -0.32 -1.65
CA GLN A 77 13.60 -1.76 -1.38
C GLN A 77 14.53 -2.59 -2.27
N GLU A 78 14.65 -2.25 -3.55
CA GLU A 78 15.52 -2.96 -4.48
C GLU A 78 17.01 -2.74 -4.17
N ILE A 79 17.38 -1.53 -3.76
CA ILE A 79 18.73 -1.23 -3.26
C ILE A 79 19.05 -2.08 -2.04
N MET A 80 18.14 -2.16 -1.07
CA MET A 80 18.34 -2.96 0.15
C MET A 80 18.48 -4.46 -0.15
N LYS A 81 17.73 -4.99 -1.13
CA LYS A 81 17.92 -6.37 -1.61
C LYS A 81 19.29 -6.56 -2.24
N THR A 82 19.74 -5.59 -3.04
CA THR A 82 21.05 -5.64 -3.69
C THR A 82 22.19 -5.66 -2.67
N ILE A 83 22.12 -4.80 -1.64
CA ILE A 83 23.09 -4.81 -0.52
C ILE A 83 23.13 -6.18 0.15
N ARG A 84 21.96 -6.77 0.44
CA ARG A 84 21.87 -8.11 1.02
C ARG A 84 22.50 -9.18 0.12
N ALA A 85 22.25 -9.12 -1.18
CA ALA A 85 22.81 -10.05 -2.15
C ALA A 85 24.34 -9.93 -2.25
N ASN A 86 24.90 -8.72 -2.22
CA ASN A 86 26.35 -8.51 -2.17
C ASN A 86 26.96 -9.12 -0.91
N GLY A 87 26.28 -8.98 0.24
CA GLY A 87 26.70 -9.62 1.49
C GLY A 87 26.73 -11.15 1.40
N GLN A 88 25.77 -11.75 0.70
CA GLN A 88 25.77 -13.19 0.42
C GLN A 88 26.93 -13.58 -0.51
N GLN A 89 27.20 -12.81 -1.57
CA GLN A 89 28.32 -13.06 -2.47
C GLN A 89 29.68 -13.05 -1.75
N LEU A 90 29.86 -12.17 -0.75
CA LEU A 90 31.06 -12.16 0.09
C LEU A 90 31.15 -13.44 0.93
N GLN A 91 30.04 -13.86 1.55
CA GLN A 91 29.99 -15.08 2.36
C GLN A 91 30.29 -16.33 1.52
N ASP A 92 29.81 -16.35 0.28
CA ASP A 92 30.04 -17.44 -0.68
C ASP A 92 31.44 -17.40 -1.30
N GLY A 93 32.26 -16.38 -0.99
CA GLY A 93 33.59 -16.18 -1.56
C GLY A 93 33.57 -15.81 -3.05
N SER A 94 32.43 -15.39 -3.58
CA SER A 94 32.26 -14.96 -4.97
C SER A 94 32.88 -13.58 -5.24
N ILE A 95 32.97 -12.75 -4.21
CA ILE A 95 33.66 -11.46 -4.22
C ILE A 95 34.62 -11.39 -3.03
N ASP A 96 35.69 -10.62 -3.19
CA ASP A 96 36.63 -10.35 -2.09
C ASP A 96 36.18 -9.17 -1.21
N ILE A 97 36.88 -8.97 -0.10
CA ILE A 97 36.55 -7.93 0.88
C ILE A 97 36.71 -6.50 0.35
N PHE A 98 37.62 -6.28 -0.60
CA PHE A 98 37.84 -4.95 -1.19
C PHE A 98 36.75 -4.62 -2.20
N GLN A 99 36.36 -5.60 -3.01
CA GLN A 99 35.22 -5.51 -3.93
C GLN A 99 33.93 -5.27 -3.16
N PHE A 100 33.72 -6.01 -2.06
CA PHE A 100 32.56 -5.81 -1.20
C PHE A 100 32.53 -4.40 -0.61
N GLY A 101 33.66 -3.90 -0.08
CA GLY A 101 33.73 -2.54 0.48
C GLY A 101 33.33 -1.45 -0.52
N ALA A 102 33.87 -1.51 -1.74
CA ALA A 102 33.52 -0.55 -2.79
C ALA A 102 32.03 -0.63 -3.21
N LEU A 103 31.46 -1.83 -3.27
CA LEU A 103 30.04 -2.03 -3.57
C LEU A 103 29.15 -1.53 -2.44
N ASP A 104 29.50 -1.83 -1.19
CA ASP A 104 28.74 -1.42 -0.01
C ASP A 104 28.67 0.10 0.08
N ASP A 105 29.81 0.80 -0.04
CA ASP A 105 29.87 2.26 -0.05
C ASP A 105 28.95 2.86 -1.13
N TYR A 106 29.05 2.36 -2.36
CA TYR A 106 28.23 2.85 -3.48
C TYR A 106 26.73 2.65 -3.23
N TRP A 107 26.32 1.45 -2.81
CA TRP A 107 24.90 1.15 -2.61
C TRP A 107 24.34 1.84 -1.37
N MET A 108 25.13 2.03 -0.33
CA MET A 108 24.74 2.78 0.88
C MET A 108 24.56 4.26 0.58
N ASP A 109 25.43 4.87 -0.22
CA ASP A 109 25.25 6.25 -0.67
C ASP A 109 23.99 6.39 -1.55
N LYS A 110 23.73 5.42 -2.42
CA LYS A 110 22.50 5.39 -3.21
C LYS A 110 21.25 5.27 -2.32
N ALA A 111 21.28 4.38 -1.32
CA ALA A 111 20.18 4.21 -0.37
C ALA A 111 19.90 5.49 0.42
N ARG A 112 20.97 6.20 0.84
CA ARG A 112 20.87 7.51 1.51
C ARG A 112 20.22 8.55 0.61
N ALA A 113 20.68 8.68 -0.63
CA ALA A 113 20.12 9.64 -1.58
C ALA A 113 18.63 9.40 -1.85
N VAL A 114 18.21 8.14 -2.02
CA VAL A 114 16.78 7.81 -2.18
C VAL A 114 15.99 8.11 -0.91
N SER A 115 16.55 7.82 0.26
CA SER A 115 15.91 8.13 1.55
C SER A 115 15.70 9.64 1.74
N GLU A 116 16.68 10.46 1.38
CA GLU A 116 16.57 11.92 1.41
C GLU A 116 15.45 12.42 0.46
N GLN A 117 15.35 11.84 -0.74
CA GLN A 117 14.26 12.16 -1.66
C GLN A 117 12.88 11.74 -1.12
N MET A 118 12.80 10.61 -0.42
CA MET A 118 11.56 10.17 0.23
C MET A 118 11.16 11.12 1.36
N GLN A 119 12.11 11.58 2.17
CA GLN A 119 11.87 12.58 3.22
C GLN A 119 11.40 13.90 2.62
N GLU A 120 12.01 14.33 1.52
CA GLU A 120 11.60 15.55 0.83
C GLU A 120 10.20 15.44 0.26
N GLU A 121 9.87 14.31 -0.36
CA GLU A 121 8.50 14.05 -0.86
C GLU A 121 7.49 13.99 0.29
N THR A 122 7.88 13.51 1.47
CA THR A 122 7.00 13.55 2.66
C THR A 122 6.79 14.98 3.15
N ARG A 123 7.82 15.83 3.04
CA ARG A 123 7.78 17.22 3.51
C ARG A 123 7.04 18.16 2.54
N MET A 124 7.28 17.99 1.24
CA MET A 124 6.86 18.93 0.19
C MET A 124 5.86 18.34 -0.80
N GLY A 125 5.58 17.04 -0.71
CA GLY A 125 4.65 16.36 -1.61
C GLY A 125 3.19 16.68 -1.33
N PRO A 126 2.27 15.98 -2.00
CA PRO A 126 0.83 16.09 -1.80
C PRO A 126 0.44 16.05 -0.31
N GLN A 127 -0.29 17.07 0.14
CA GLN A 127 -0.71 17.19 1.54
C GLN A 127 -2.13 16.68 1.76
N THR A 128 -2.94 16.63 0.70
CA THR A 128 -4.33 16.16 0.77
C THR A 128 -4.51 14.80 0.12
N PRO A 129 -5.44 13.96 0.63
CA PRO A 129 -5.77 12.69 -0.01
C PRO A 129 -6.20 12.81 -1.48
N GLU A 130 -6.85 13.91 -1.84
CA GLU A 130 -7.25 14.21 -3.22
C GLU A 130 -6.05 14.52 -4.11
N GLU A 131 -5.08 15.27 -3.63
CA GLU A 131 -3.82 15.50 -4.35
C GLU A 131 -3.04 14.19 -4.50
N VAL A 132 -3.02 13.35 -3.46
CA VAL A 132 -2.42 12.01 -3.54
C VAL A 132 -3.08 11.22 -4.67
N LEU A 133 -4.41 11.11 -4.69
CA LEU A 133 -5.14 10.44 -5.78
C LEU A 133 -4.78 11.02 -7.16
N GLN A 134 -4.64 12.34 -7.27
CA GLN A 134 -4.24 12.94 -8.55
C GLN A 134 -2.83 12.50 -8.99
N THR A 135 -1.88 12.29 -8.08
CA THR A 135 -0.57 11.73 -8.44
C THR A 135 -0.65 10.30 -8.98
N TRP A 136 -1.71 9.57 -8.61
CA TRP A 136 -2.01 8.23 -9.14
C TRP A 136 -2.78 8.28 -10.46
N GLY A 137 -3.01 9.47 -11.03
CA GLY A 137 -3.65 9.67 -12.32
C GLY A 137 -5.17 9.66 -12.28
N TYR A 138 -5.78 9.98 -11.14
CA TYR A 138 -7.21 10.32 -11.04
C TYR A 138 -7.43 11.80 -11.39
N SER A 139 -8.55 12.12 -12.03
CA SER A 139 -8.91 13.53 -12.23
C SER A 139 -9.30 14.20 -10.90
N ALA A 140 -9.27 15.53 -10.83
CA ALA A 140 -9.69 16.26 -9.63
C ALA A 140 -11.15 15.93 -9.23
N GLU A 141 -12.04 15.79 -10.21
CA GLU A 141 -13.44 15.41 -9.98
C GLU A 141 -13.56 13.99 -9.43
N GLN A 142 -12.80 13.04 -9.99
CA GLN A 142 -12.76 11.66 -9.52
C GLN A 142 -12.20 11.59 -8.10
N ALA A 143 -11.10 12.30 -7.83
CA ALA A 143 -10.47 12.32 -6.52
C ALA A 143 -11.40 12.88 -5.43
N ALA A 144 -12.07 14.00 -5.72
CA ALA A 144 -13.03 14.61 -4.80
C ALA A 144 -14.25 13.72 -4.54
N LEU A 145 -14.80 13.11 -5.60
CA LEU A 145 -15.89 12.16 -5.49
C LEU A 145 -15.47 10.96 -4.64
N MET A 146 -14.31 10.38 -4.94
CA MET A 146 -13.79 9.23 -4.21
C MET A 146 -13.59 9.50 -2.73
N PHE A 147 -12.99 10.64 -2.40
CA PHE A 147 -12.77 11.05 -1.02
C PHE A 147 -14.10 11.27 -0.28
N ARG A 148 -15.08 11.90 -0.93
CA ARG A 148 -16.40 12.14 -0.35
C ARG A 148 -17.14 10.86 0.01
N GLN A 149 -17.21 9.87 -0.88
CA GLN A 149 -18.00 8.66 -0.55
C GLN A 149 -17.29 7.79 0.50
N ILE A 150 -15.95 7.89 0.63
CA ILE A 150 -15.22 7.25 1.75
C ILE A 150 -15.59 7.91 3.08
N LEU A 151 -15.65 9.24 3.13
CA LEU A 151 -16.11 9.96 4.32
C LEU A 151 -17.55 9.60 4.67
N ASP A 152 -18.44 9.54 3.68
CA ASP A 152 -19.85 9.15 3.88
C ASP A 152 -19.95 7.72 4.43
N MET A 153 -19.18 6.77 3.87
CA MET A 153 -19.14 5.38 4.32
C MET A 153 -18.63 5.26 5.78
N GLN A 154 -17.58 6.00 6.14
CA GLN A 154 -17.06 6.01 7.50
C GLN A 154 -18.07 6.60 8.49
N LEU A 155 -18.75 7.68 8.10
CA LEU A 155 -19.78 8.29 8.93
C LEU A 155 -20.94 7.33 9.15
N GLU A 156 -21.43 6.68 8.10
CA GLU A 156 -22.47 5.66 8.21
C GLU A 156 -22.05 4.50 9.12
N SER A 157 -20.84 3.99 8.96
CA SER A 157 -20.30 2.92 9.81
C SER A 157 -20.25 3.34 11.29
N ARG A 158 -19.83 4.57 11.55
CA ARG A 158 -19.80 5.14 12.91
C ARG A 158 -21.21 5.29 13.50
N VAL A 159 -22.17 5.80 12.72
CA VAL A 159 -23.56 5.92 13.17
C VAL A 159 -24.16 4.55 13.44
N ARG A 160 -23.97 3.57 12.56
CA ARG A 160 -24.48 2.19 12.74
C ARG A 160 -23.88 1.55 13.99
N SER A 161 -22.56 1.65 14.17
CA SER A 161 -21.89 1.11 15.37
C SER A 161 -22.41 1.76 16.66
N GLN A 162 -22.61 3.07 16.68
CA GLN A 162 -23.22 3.77 17.82
C GLN A 162 -24.66 3.31 18.06
N CYS A 163 -25.49 3.16 17.01
CA CYS A 163 -26.84 2.64 17.14
C CYS A 163 -26.87 1.21 17.69
N HIS A 164 -25.93 0.34 17.26
CA HIS A 164 -25.81 -1.02 17.79
C HIS A 164 -25.44 -1.04 19.27
N LEU A 165 -24.51 -0.19 19.70
CA LEU A 165 -24.13 -0.06 21.12
C LEU A 165 -25.29 0.50 21.95
N TYR A 166 -25.98 1.53 21.45
CA TYR A 166 -27.14 2.10 22.12
C TYR A 166 -28.26 1.05 22.28
N LYS A 167 -28.61 0.31 21.22
CA LYS A 167 -29.60 -0.78 21.31
C LYS A 167 -29.19 -1.85 22.31
N ARG A 168 -27.91 -2.25 22.32
CA ARG A 168 -27.39 -3.24 23.28
C ARG A 168 -27.49 -2.75 24.73
N ASN A 169 -27.24 -1.47 24.98
CA ASN A 169 -27.33 -0.89 26.32
C ASN A 169 -28.79 -0.67 26.76
N VAL A 170 -29.71 -0.39 25.83
CA VAL A 170 -31.15 -0.23 26.12
C VAL A 170 -31.86 -1.58 26.27
N GLN A 171 -31.37 -2.64 25.62
CA GLN A 171 -31.91 -4.02 25.74
C GLN A 171 -31.11 -4.91 26.72
N GLY A 172 -30.18 -4.34 27.49
CA GLY A 172 -29.45 -5.09 28.52
C GLY A 172 -30.15 -4.98 29.89
N HIS A 173 -30.61 -6.13 30.40
CA HIS A 173 -31.24 -6.42 31.71
C HIS A 173 -32.76 -6.52 31.74
#